data_AF-A0A1J5WS42-F1
#
_entry.id   AF-A0A1J5WS42-F1
#
_cell.length_a   1.000
_cell.length_b   1.000
_cell.length_c   1.000
_cell.angle_alpha   90.00
_cell.angle_beta   90.00
_cell.angle_gamma   90.00
#
_symmetry.space_group_name_H-M   'P 1'
#
loop_
_entity.id
_entity.type
_entity.pdbx_description
1 polymer ?
#
loop_
_entity_poly.entity_id
_entity_poly.type
_entity_poly.pdbx_seq_one_letter_code
_entity_poly.pdbx_strand_id
1 'polypeptide(L)'
;AEGADQITEIRKTEDRSIWVGKVKSLDLTGYAVEILLKLRFHEENVMEEICLIAMYAGHTAKILGAEDNSIWMGKLKKMSLFWFAVEALPKLKTREKDVMGKIELYAENTDHVEHILGAEDRNISVGKVKELVLVGYAIEILPKLKLYTKREIRKLSLAAEEQDVMERVLRKKNLGILVGRVNKLCLKDFTVKLLPKLRIHEDDRMEKVLKVRDPEKIAGILGKRKTRSGRISKGTFLYYGRIFHEVFEFKFRSRVSRRIMGGGI
;
A
#
# COMPACT_ATOMS: atom_id res chain seq x y z
N ALA A 1 -27.00 19.61 -22.88
CA ALA A 1 -26.95 20.46 -21.67
C ALA A 1 -27.45 19.74 -20.41
N GLU A 2 -28.10 18.57 -20.49
CA GLU A 2 -28.76 17.92 -19.34
C GLU A 2 -27.84 17.14 -18.37
N GLY A 3 -26.56 16.94 -18.69
CA GLY A 3 -25.63 16.18 -17.84
C GLY A 3 -24.88 16.99 -16.78
N ALA A 4 -24.81 18.32 -16.93
CA ALA A 4 -24.10 19.17 -15.98
C ALA A 4 -24.93 19.46 -14.73
N ASP A 5 -26.24 19.64 -14.89
CA ASP A 5 -27.15 20.08 -13.83
C ASP A 5 -27.35 19.01 -12.73
N GLN A 6 -27.36 17.72 -13.09
CA GLN A 6 -27.55 16.60 -12.16
C GLN A 6 -26.40 16.47 -11.14
N ILE A 7 -25.16 16.73 -11.56
CA ILE A 7 -23.98 16.69 -10.66
C ILE A 7 -24.03 17.87 -9.67
N THR A 8 -24.57 19.01 -10.09
CA THR A 8 -24.76 20.19 -9.23
C THR A 8 -25.77 19.94 -8.11
N GLU A 9 -26.86 19.22 -8.37
CA GLU A 9 -27.84 18.91 -7.31
C GLU A 9 -27.25 17.99 -6.25
N ILE A 10 -26.56 16.92 -6.66
CA ILE A 10 -25.89 16.01 -5.72
C ILE A 10 -24.84 16.77 -4.89
N ARG A 11 -24.13 17.72 -5.49
CA ARG A 11 -23.16 18.56 -4.76
C ARG A 11 -23.79 19.43 -3.66
N LYS A 12 -25.07 19.82 -3.80
CA LYS A 12 -25.81 20.60 -2.80
C LYS A 12 -26.36 19.77 -1.65
N THR A 13 -26.40 18.44 -1.80
CA THR A 13 -26.88 17.55 -0.73
C THR A 13 -25.96 17.60 0.50
N GLU A 14 -26.53 17.38 1.68
CA GLU A 14 -25.73 17.29 2.91
C GLU A 14 -24.81 16.07 2.89
N ASP A 15 -23.72 16.12 3.65
CA ASP A 15 -22.83 14.96 3.78
C ASP A 15 -23.58 13.79 4.43
N ARG A 16 -23.31 12.57 3.95
CA ARG A 16 -23.96 11.32 4.40
C ARG A 16 -25.49 11.32 4.28
N SER A 17 -26.06 12.14 3.40
CA SER A 17 -27.52 12.19 3.18
C SER A 17 -28.02 11.14 2.18
N ILE A 18 -27.15 10.63 1.30
CA ILE A 18 -27.53 9.67 0.26
C ILE A 18 -27.38 8.27 0.82
N TRP A 19 -28.50 7.65 1.20
CA TRP A 19 -28.50 6.27 1.64
C TRP A 19 -28.24 5.33 0.47
N VAL A 20 -27.19 4.53 0.59
CA VAL A 20 -26.87 3.47 -0.38
C VAL A 20 -27.10 2.14 0.32
N GLY A 21 -27.96 1.31 -0.26
CA GLY A 21 -28.33 0.02 0.30
C GLY A 21 -27.17 -0.98 0.28
N LYS A 22 -27.44 -2.19 -0.24
CA LYS A 22 -26.38 -3.20 -0.36
C LYS A 22 -25.58 -2.97 -1.64
N VAL A 23 -24.32 -2.58 -1.49
CA VAL A 23 -23.39 -2.32 -2.59
C VAL A 23 -22.35 -3.41 -2.64
N LYS A 24 -22.36 -4.19 -3.72
CA LYS A 24 -21.37 -5.26 -3.93
C LYS A 24 -20.01 -4.68 -4.32
N SER A 25 -19.97 -3.72 -5.24
CA SER A 25 -18.75 -3.08 -5.72
C SER A 25 -19.04 -1.61 -6.06
N LEU A 26 -18.05 -0.74 -5.83
CA LEU A 26 -18.15 0.69 -6.11
C LEU A 26 -16.88 1.17 -6.84
N ASP A 27 -17.05 1.62 -8.08
CA ASP A 27 -15.97 2.16 -8.89
C ASP A 27 -16.25 3.64 -9.17
N LEU A 28 -15.34 4.52 -8.73
CA LEU A 28 -15.48 5.97 -8.90
C LEU A 28 -14.23 6.54 -9.56
N THR A 29 -14.45 7.33 -10.61
CA THR A 29 -13.38 7.94 -11.40
C THR A 29 -13.59 9.45 -11.51
N GLY A 30 -12.49 10.20 -11.39
CA GLY A 30 -12.50 11.65 -11.53
C GLY A 30 -13.28 12.34 -10.42
N TYR A 31 -14.06 13.38 -10.76
CA TYR A 31 -14.91 14.10 -9.81
C TYR A 31 -15.97 13.23 -9.11
N ALA A 32 -16.30 12.06 -9.67
CA ALA A 32 -17.22 11.13 -9.02
C ALA A 32 -16.68 10.62 -7.68
N VAL A 33 -15.36 10.65 -7.47
CA VAL A 33 -14.75 10.27 -6.19
C VAL A 33 -15.32 11.10 -5.03
N GLU A 34 -15.60 12.41 -5.25
CA GLU A 34 -16.18 13.30 -4.22
C GLU A 34 -17.55 12.86 -3.71
N ILE A 35 -18.29 12.02 -4.47
CA ILE A 35 -19.61 11.55 -4.04
C ILE A 35 -19.53 10.75 -2.74
N LEU A 36 -18.37 10.16 -2.43
CA LEU A 36 -18.15 9.41 -1.19
C LEU A 36 -18.51 10.20 0.08
N LEU A 37 -18.36 11.53 0.07
CA LEU A 37 -18.77 12.38 1.19
C LEU A 37 -20.28 12.39 1.41
N LYS A 38 -21.04 12.20 0.33
CA LYS A 38 -22.50 12.22 0.33
C LYS A 38 -23.10 10.84 0.63
N LEU A 39 -22.37 9.78 0.34
CA LEU A 39 -22.86 8.41 0.53
C LEU A 39 -22.87 8.01 2.01
N ARG A 40 -23.96 7.36 2.41
CA ARG A 40 -24.11 6.66 3.68
C ARG A 40 -24.36 5.19 3.41
N PHE A 41 -23.36 4.36 3.68
CA PHE A 41 -23.47 2.91 3.57
C PHE A 41 -24.17 2.32 4.80
N HIS A 42 -25.02 1.33 4.57
CA HIS A 42 -25.64 0.55 5.65
C HIS A 42 -24.57 -0.14 6.52
N GLU A 43 -24.80 -0.27 7.83
CA GLU A 43 -23.84 -0.90 8.75
C GLU A 43 -23.55 -2.37 8.41
N GLU A 44 -24.56 -3.05 7.87
CA GLU A 44 -24.47 -4.42 7.39
C GLU A 44 -23.95 -4.55 5.96
N ASN A 45 -23.59 -3.44 5.30
CA ASN A 45 -23.06 -3.50 3.94
C ASN A 45 -21.72 -4.24 3.94
N VAL A 46 -21.66 -5.31 3.14
CA VAL A 46 -20.45 -6.11 2.92
C VAL A 46 -20.03 -5.91 1.47
N MET A 47 -19.22 -4.88 1.24
CA MET A 47 -18.68 -4.54 -0.05
C MET A 47 -17.48 -5.44 -0.39
N GLU A 48 -17.48 -5.98 -1.60
CA GLU A 48 -16.39 -6.81 -2.08
C GLU A 48 -15.20 -5.95 -2.52
N GLU A 49 -15.46 -4.85 -3.21
CA GLU A 49 -14.41 -4.00 -3.76
C GLU A 49 -14.84 -2.54 -3.88
N ILE A 50 -13.91 -1.65 -3.55
CA ILE A 50 -13.96 -0.25 -3.96
C ILE A 50 -12.72 0.10 -4.78
N CYS A 51 -12.94 0.75 -5.92
CA CYS A 51 -11.89 1.28 -6.78
C CYS A 51 -12.07 2.79 -6.94
N LEU A 52 -11.07 3.57 -6.53
CA LEU A 52 -11.06 5.02 -6.66
C LEU A 52 -9.92 5.46 -7.56
N ILE A 53 -10.25 6.22 -8.60
CA ILE A 53 -9.30 6.69 -9.60
C ILE A 53 -9.42 8.20 -9.72
N ALA A 54 -8.37 8.93 -9.33
CA ALA A 54 -8.35 10.40 -9.45
C ALA A 54 -7.10 10.86 -10.19
N MET A 55 -7.28 11.29 -11.43
CA MET A 55 -6.17 11.73 -12.31
C MET A 55 -5.60 13.12 -11.98
N TYR A 56 -6.37 13.97 -11.30
CA TYR A 56 -6.00 15.35 -10.97
C TYR A 56 -6.32 15.65 -9.51
N ALA A 57 -5.53 16.53 -8.87
CA ALA A 57 -5.74 16.95 -7.47
C ALA A 57 -7.16 17.49 -7.21
N GLY A 58 -7.75 18.18 -8.21
CA GLY A 58 -9.12 18.69 -8.12
C GLY A 58 -10.20 17.63 -7.94
N HIS A 59 -9.93 16.36 -8.22
CA HIS A 59 -10.88 15.26 -8.04
C HIS A 59 -11.03 14.81 -6.58
N THR A 60 -10.05 15.10 -5.72
CA THR A 60 -10.04 14.70 -4.30
C THR A 60 -10.06 15.89 -3.35
N ALA A 61 -10.03 17.13 -3.86
CA ALA A 61 -9.94 18.37 -3.09
C ALA A 61 -10.95 18.43 -1.93
N LYS A 62 -12.22 18.09 -2.15
CA LYS A 62 -13.23 18.08 -1.08
C LYS A 62 -13.01 16.99 -0.05
N ILE A 63 -12.58 15.80 -0.47
CA ILE A 63 -12.30 14.69 0.45
C ILE A 63 -11.12 15.03 1.34
N LEU A 64 -10.09 15.68 0.79
CA LEU A 64 -8.94 16.14 1.56
C LEU A 64 -9.33 17.13 2.67
N GLY A 65 -10.33 17.97 2.42
CA GLY A 65 -10.89 18.89 3.41
C GLY A 65 -11.75 18.22 4.49
N ALA A 66 -12.15 16.95 4.33
CA ALA A 66 -12.90 16.22 5.33
C ALA A 66 -12.02 15.79 6.51
N GLU A 67 -12.62 15.56 7.67
CA GLU A 67 -11.89 15.03 8.83
C GLU A 67 -11.35 13.62 8.56
N ASP A 68 -10.24 13.26 9.20
CA ASP A 68 -9.68 11.91 9.09
C ASP A 68 -10.67 10.87 9.63
N ASN A 69 -10.75 9.73 8.96
CA ASN A 69 -11.71 8.65 9.26
C ASN A 69 -13.19 9.08 9.21
N SER A 70 -13.54 10.16 8.53
CA SER A 70 -14.93 10.65 8.42
C SER A 70 -15.78 9.88 7.39
N ILE A 71 -15.17 9.19 6.42
CA ILE A 71 -15.90 8.48 5.37
C ILE A 71 -16.06 7.02 5.75
N TRP A 72 -17.23 6.65 6.25
CA TRP A 72 -17.52 5.28 6.69
C TRP A 72 -17.88 4.37 5.50
N MET A 73 -17.10 3.30 5.30
CA MET A 73 -17.28 2.36 4.18
C MET A 73 -18.02 1.05 4.54
N GLY A 74 -18.39 0.86 5.81
CA GLY A 74 -18.91 -0.42 6.30
C GLY A 74 -17.84 -1.53 6.31
N LYS A 75 -18.24 -2.75 5.95
CA LYS A 75 -17.33 -3.89 5.81
C LYS A 75 -16.84 -4.00 4.38
N LEU A 76 -15.52 -4.00 4.20
CA LEU A 76 -14.88 -3.95 2.88
C LEU A 76 -13.85 -5.09 2.75
N LYS A 77 -13.92 -5.86 1.65
CA LYS A 77 -12.93 -6.92 1.38
C LYS A 77 -11.69 -6.37 0.64
N LYS A 78 -11.84 -5.49 -0.33
CA LYS A 78 -10.74 -4.94 -1.15
C LYS A 78 -10.87 -3.44 -1.38
N MET A 79 -9.76 -2.71 -1.27
CA MET A 79 -9.65 -1.29 -1.60
C MET A 79 -8.52 -1.07 -2.60
N SER A 80 -8.80 -0.39 -3.71
CA SER A 80 -7.79 -0.01 -4.70
C SER A 80 -7.86 1.49 -4.96
N LEU A 81 -6.78 2.22 -4.66
CA LEU A 81 -6.66 3.66 -4.85
C LEU A 81 -5.57 3.98 -5.87
N PHE A 82 -5.91 4.78 -6.87
CA PHE A 82 -5.01 5.15 -7.96
C PHE A 82 -4.78 6.66 -8.03
N TRP A 83 -3.52 7.04 -8.19
CA TRP A 83 -3.05 8.41 -8.35
C TRP A 83 -3.50 9.30 -7.17
N PHE A 84 -4.12 10.46 -7.39
CA PHE A 84 -4.58 11.35 -6.32
C PHE A 84 -5.60 10.71 -5.37
N ALA A 85 -6.22 9.59 -5.76
CA ALA A 85 -7.17 8.89 -4.88
C ALA A 85 -6.45 8.26 -3.68
N VAL A 86 -5.13 8.03 -3.77
CA VAL A 86 -4.32 7.56 -2.64
C VAL A 86 -4.43 8.55 -1.47
N GLU A 87 -4.53 9.85 -1.74
CA GLU A 87 -4.64 10.86 -0.69
C GLU A 87 -5.95 10.83 0.10
N ALA A 88 -6.97 10.15 -0.42
CA ALA A 88 -8.22 9.91 0.31
C ALA A 88 -8.03 8.87 1.44
N LEU A 89 -6.95 8.08 1.43
CA LEU A 89 -6.74 6.98 2.38
C LEU A 89 -6.95 7.35 3.85
N PRO A 90 -6.43 8.48 4.39
CA PRO A 90 -6.63 8.85 5.80
C PRO A 90 -8.09 9.18 6.14
N LYS A 91 -8.89 9.51 5.13
CA LYS A 91 -10.30 9.91 5.27
C LYS A 91 -11.22 8.69 5.29
N LEU A 92 -10.80 7.58 4.68
CA LEU A 92 -11.57 6.35 4.57
C LEU A 92 -11.49 5.52 5.86
N LYS A 93 -12.65 5.23 6.45
CA LYS A 93 -12.80 4.42 7.66
C LYS A 93 -13.51 3.10 7.35
N THR A 94 -12.95 2.02 7.86
CA THR A 94 -13.63 0.72 7.95
C THR A 94 -13.86 0.34 9.41
N ARG A 95 -14.73 -0.65 9.63
CA ARG A 95 -15.00 -1.16 10.97
C ARG A 95 -13.73 -1.77 11.57
N GLU A 96 -13.31 -1.28 12.74
CA GLU A 96 -12.09 -1.75 13.41
C GLU A 96 -12.09 -3.27 13.67
N LYS A 97 -13.26 -3.85 13.91
CA LYS A 97 -13.39 -5.29 14.15
C LYS A 97 -13.14 -6.12 12.89
N ASP A 98 -13.46 -5.59 11.71
CA ASP A 98 -13.38 -6.31 10.44
C ASP A 98 -11.94 -6.42 9.92
N VAL A 99 -11.70 -7.52 9.20
CA VAL A 99 -10.41 -7.79 8.55
C VAL A 99 -10.58 -7.63 7.05
N MET A 100 -10.01 -6.54 6.52
CA MET A 100 -9.93 -6.31 5.09
C MET A 100 -8.98 -7.31 4.44
N GLY A 101 -9.39 -7.85 3.30
CA GLY A 101 -8.57 -8.77 2.51
C GLY A 101 -7.35 -8.07 1.93
N LYS A 102 -7.53 -6.95 1.24
CA LYS A 102 -6.47 -6.35 0.44
C LYS A 102 -6.60 -4.82 0.30
N ILE A 103 -5.48 -4.12 0.42
CA ILE A 103 -5.33 -2.71 0.03
C ILE A 103 -4.28 -2.61 -1.08
N GLU A 104 -4.61 -1.92 -2.16
CA GLU A 104 -3.71 -1.62 -3.26
C GLU A 104 -3.63 -0.11 -3.50
N LEU A 105 -2.42 0.44 -3.46
CA LEU A 105 -2.17 1.87 -3.64
C LEU A 105 -1.16 2.06 -4.76
N TYR A 106 -1.55 2.87 -5.73
CA TYR A 106 -0.76 3.14 -6.93
C TYR A 106 -0.54 4.64 -7.04
N ALA A 107 0.72 5.08 -7.03
CA ALA A 107 1.06 6.46 -7.28
C ALA A 107 2.21 6.55 -8.27
N GLU A 108 2.00 7.34 -9.32
CA GLU A 108 2.94 7.53 -10.43
C GLU A 108 3.94 8.67 -10.20
N ASN A 109 3.65 9.62 -9.31
CA ASN A 109 4.52 10.74 -8.96
C ASN A 109 4.33 11.10 -7.47
N THR A 110 5.13 12.04 -6.96
CA THR A 110 5.08 12.49 -5.56
C THR A 110 3.79 13.24 -5.21
N ASP A 111 3.24 14.01 -6.15
CA ASP A 111 2.05 14.84 -5.94
C ASP A 111 0.85 13.98 -5.51
N HIS A 112 0.77 12.74 -6.00
CA HIS A 112 -0.27 11.77 -5.61
C HIS A 112 -0.23 11.32 -4.14
N VAL A 113 0.83 11.64 -3.39
CA VAL A 113 1.00 11.24 -1.98
C VAL A 113 1.42 12.39 -1.07
N GLU A 114 1.58 13.59 -1.60
CA GLU A 114 2.21 14.72 -0.92
C GLU A 114 1.53 15.03 0.43
N HIS A 115 0.19 15.12 0.45
CA HIS A 115 -0.55 15.40 1.67
C HIS A 115 -0.34 14.33 2.76
N ILE A 116 -0.24 13.05 2.34
CA ILE A 116 0.04 11.94 3.25
C ILE A 116 1.47 12.02 3.81
N LEU A 117 2.43 12.47 3.00
CA LEU A 117 3.82 12.57 3.45
C LEU A 117 4.03 13.63 4.54
N GLY A 118 3.14 14.62 4.61
CA GLY A 118 3.10 15.62 5.69
C GLY A 118 2.63 15.07 7.04
N ALA A 119 1.94 13.92 7.07
CA ALA A 119 1.49 13.31 8.33
C ALA A 119 2.67 12.77 9.15
N GLU A 120 2.47 12.65 10.47
CA GLU A 120 3.44 11.95 11.33
C GLU A 120 3.55 10.45 10.96
N ASP A 121 4.70 9.86 11.26
CA ASP A 121 4.90 8.42 11.04
C ASP A 121 3.92 7.60 11.90
N ARG A 122 3.36 6.54 11.32
CA ARG A 122 2.36 5.66 11.94
C ARG A 122 1.08 6.37 12.40
N ASN A 123 0.69 7.46 11.76
CA ASN A 123 -0.54 8.18 12.07
C ASN A 123 -1.75 7.70 11.23
N ILE A 124 -1.52 7.11 10.05
CA ILE A 124 -2.60 6.72 9.13
C ILE A 124 -3.04 5.29 9.44
N SER A 125 -4.22 5.15 10.03
CA SER A 125 -4.81 3.84 10.33
C SER A 125 -5.54 3.27 9.12
N VAL A 126 -5.13 2.09 8.67
CA VAL A 126 -5.81 1.34 7.60
C VAL A 126 -6.64 0.16 8.11
N GLY A 127 -6.81 0.05 9.44
CA GLY A 127 -7.50 -1.06 10.07
C GLY A 127 -6.72 -2.38 10.03
N LYS A 128 -7.42 -3.51 10.01
CA LYS A 128 -6.81 -4.85 9.93
C LYS A 128 -6.78 -5.29 8.47
N VAL A 129 -5.59 -5.50 7.90
CA VAL A 129 -5.41 -5.82 6.48
C VAL A 129 -4.60 -7.10 6.33
N LYS A 130 -5.05 -8.04 5.49
CA LYS A 130 -4.29 -9.27 5.19
C LYS A 130 -3.20 -9.04 4.14
N GLU A 131 -3.48 -8.24 3.12
CA GLU A 131 -2.55 -7.96 2.02
C GLU A 131 -2.41 -6.46 1.75
N LEU A 132 -1.17 -5.96 1.75
CA LEU A 132 -0.85 -4.58 1.40
C LEU A 132 0.02 -4.56 0.15
N VAL A 133 -0.40 -3.80 -0.86
CA VAL A 133 0.31 -3.61 -2.13
C VAL A 133 0.56 -2.12 -2.32
N LEU A 134 1.82 -1.72 -2.40
CA LEU A 134 2.25 -0.35 -2.69
C LEU A 134 3.08 -0.34 -3.97
N VAL A 135 2.69 0.49 -4.93
CA VAL A 135 3.33 0.58 -6.25
C VAL A 135 3.73 2.03 -6.56
N GLY A 136 4.95 2.19 -7.08
CA GLY A 136 5.54 3.49 -7.41
C GLY A 136 5.79 4.34 -6.17
N TYR A 137 5.41 5.60 -6.24
CA TYR A 137 5.57 6.59 -5.16
C TYR A 137 4.71 6.27 -3.93
N ALA A 138 3.74 5.35 -4.03
CA ALA A 138 2.91 4.93 -2.89
C ALA A 138 3.74 4.25 -1.81
N ILE A 139 4.94 3.75 -2.12
CA ILE A 139 5.87 3.19 -1.13
C ILE A 139 6.29 4.23 -0.10
N GLU A 140 6.34 5.51 -0.47
CA GLU A 140 6.76 6.60 0.43
C GLU A 140 5.82 6.77 1.62
N ILE A 141 4.57 6.29 1.52
CA ILE A 141 3.60 6.35 2.59
C ILE A 141 3.77 5.22 3.60
N LEU A 142 4.53 4.16 3.28
CA LEU A 142 4.68 2.99 4.15
C LEU A 142 5.07 3.35 5.61
N PRO A 143 5.99 4.31 5.87
CA PRO A 143 6.29 4.76 7.24
C PRO A 143 5.13 5.49 7.92
N LYS A 144 4.21 6.08 7.16
CA LYS A 144 3.03 6.80 7.64
C LYS A 144 1.89 5.87 8.07
N LEU A 145 1.89 4.64 7.56
CA LEU A 145 0.86 3.65 7.89
C LEU A 145 1.04 3.09 9.31
N LYS A 146 -0.04 3.10 10.08
CA LYS A 146 -0.15 2.44 11.38
C LYS A 146 -0.50 0.97 11.17
N LEU A 147 0.52 0.15 10.91
CA LEU A 147 0.38 -1.30 10.84
C LEU A 147 0.47 -1.89 12.25
N TYR A 148 -0.54 -2.64 12.68
CA TYR A 148 -0.57 -3.22 14.03
C TYR A 148 0.44 -4.35 14.17
N THR A 149 1.55 -4.10 14.88
CA THR A 149 2.70 -5.00 15.05
C THR A 149 2.36 -6.41 15.55
N LYS A 150 1.28 -6.55 16.35
CA LYS A 150 0.82 -7.86 16.88
C LYS A 150 -0.02 -8.68 15.90
N ARG A 151 -0.34 -8.16 14.72
CA ARG A 151 -1.26 -8.79 13.76
C ARG A 151 -0.52 -9.18 12.49
N GLU A 152 -0.91 -10.32 11.93
CA GLU A 152 -0.26 -10.90 10.75
C GLU A 152 -0.72 -10.21 9.46
N ILE A 153 0.22 -9.57 8.76
CA ILE A 153 0.09 -9.27 7.33
C ILE A 153 0.48 -10.54 6.58
N ARG A 154 -0.47 -11.15 5.88
CA ARG A 154 -0.20 -12.34 5.06
C ARG A 154 0.73 -12.02 3.90
N LYS A 155 0.61 -10.83 3.30
CA LYS A 155 1.41 -10.42 2.16
C LYS A 155 1.68 -8.91 2.13
N LEU A 156 2.94 -8.53 2.06
CA LEU A 156 3.40 -7.17 1.77
C LEU A 156 4.08 -7.16 0.41
N SER A 157 3.56 -6.38 -0.54
CA SER A 157 4.12 -6.27 -1.89
C SER A 157 4.50 -4.83 -2.18
N LEU A 158 5.77 -4.59 -2.49
CA LEU A 158 6.33 -3.29 -2.82
C LEU A 158 6.92 -3.36 -4.23
N ALA A 159 6.60 -2.41 -5.09
CA ALA A 159 7.17 -2.32 -6.43
C ALA A 159 7.48 -0.87 -6.80
N ALA A 160 8.72 -0.57 -7.18
CA ALA A 160 9.15 0.75 -7.65
C ALA A 160 10.14 0.58 -8.78
N GLU A 161 9.73 1.02 -9.97
CA GLU A 161 10.54 0.94 -11.18
C GLU A 161 11.59 2.05 -11.24
N GLU A 162 11.36 3.15 -10.53
CA GLU A 162 12.26 4.32 -10.47
C GLU A 162 13.19 4.27 -9.26
N GLN A 163 14.47 4.57 -9.47
CA GLN A 163 15.45 4.68 -8.40
C GLN A 163 15.15 5.88 -7.48
N ASP A 164 14.62 6.97 -8.03
CA ASP A 164 14.39 8.23 -7.30
C ASP A 164 13.39 8.04 -6.15
N VAL A 165 12.33 7.26 -6.37
CA VAL A 165 11.38 6.83 -5.33
C VAL A 165 12.12 6.22 -4.14
N MET A 166 13.08 5.35 -4.43
CA MET A 166 13.82 4.64 -3.39
C MET A 166 14.80 5.54 -2.66
N GLU A 167 15.47 6.45 -3.36
CA GLU A 167 16.33 7.42 -2.72
C GLU A 167 15.54 8.35 -1.78
N ARG A 168 14.32 8.76 -2.15
CA ARG A 168 13.44 9.55 -1.26
C ARG A 168 13.11 8.82 0.03
N VAL A 169 12.73 7.53 -0.04
CA VAL A 169 12.46 6.73 1.17
C VAL A 169 13.74 6.46 1.97
N LEU A 170 14.88 6.29 1.29
CA LEU A 170 16.16 6.02 1.94
C LEU A 170 16.77 7.28 2.59
N ARG A 171 16.53 8.48 2.05
CA ARG A 171 16.97 9.76 2.63
C ARG A 171 16.30 10.07 3.97
N LYS A 172 15.07 9.60 4.20
CA LYS A 172 14.37 9.79 5.48
C LYS A 172 15.14 9.08 6.60
N LYS A 173 15.48 9.81 7.67
CA LYS A 173 16.28 9.35 8.85
C LYS A 173 15.66 8.20 9.64
N ASN A 174 14.49 7.70 9.24
CA ASN A 174 13.74 6.68 9.98
C ASN A 174 14.59 5.43 10.22
N LEU A 175 14.81 5.13 11.51
CA LEU A 175 15.62 4.03 12.05
C LEU A 175 15.04 2.63 11.73
N GLY A 176 13.90 2.57 11.07
CA GLY A 176 13.28 1.34 10.57
C GLY A 176 11.78 1.49 10.40
N ILE A 177 11.28 1.06 9.25
CA ILE A 177 9.86 0.95 8.95
C ILE A 177 9.33 -0.29 9.67
N LEU A 178 8.49 -0.08 10.67
CA LEU A 178 7.89 -1.17 11.43
C LEU A 178 6.69 -1.71 10.65
N VAL A 179 6.85 -2.90 10.08
CA VAL A 179 5.78 -3.58 9.33
C VAL A 179 5.12 -4.71 10.14
N GLY A 180 5.70 -5.06 11.30
CA GLY A 180 5.19 -6.12 12.15
C GLY A 180 5.41 -7.51 11.56
N ARG A 181 4.46 -8.43 11.78
CA ARG A 181 4.52 -9.81 11.32
C ARG A 181 4.11 -9.95 9.86
N VAL A 182 5.04 -10.35 8.99
CA VAL A 182 4.81 -10.50 7.54
C VAL A 182 5.10 -11.93 7.08
N ASN A 183 4.09 -12.65 6.58
CA ASN A 183 4.28 -14.04 6.13
C ASN A 183 4.94 -14.10 4.73
N LYS A 184 4.57 -13.19 3.84
CA LYS A 184 5.09 -13.11 2.46
C LYS A 184 5.48 -11.68 2.13
N LEU A 185 6.77 -11.45 1.92
CA LEU A 185 7.31 -10.20 1.40
C LEU A 185 7.60 -10.36 -0.09
N CYS A 186 7.13 -9.40 -0.89
CA CYS A 186 7.34 -9.36 -2.33
C CYS A 186 7.93 -8.01 -2.70
N LEU A 187 9.25 -7.93 -2.83
CA LEU A 187 9.95 -6.74 -3.31
C LEU A 187 10.28 -6.91 -4.78
N LYS A 188 9.84 -5.96 -5.61
CA LYS A 188 10.14 -5.88 -7.04
C LYS A 188 11.05 -4.68 -7.34
N ASP A 189 11.94 -4.84 -8.31
CA ASP A 189 12.80 -3.77 -8.83
C ASP A 189 13.65 -3.10 -7.73
N PHE A 190 13.70 -1.76 -7.68
CA PHE A 190 14.57 -1.04 -6.74
C PHE A 190 14.13 -1.17 -5.28
N THR A 191 12.94 -1.72 -5.01
CA THR A 191 12.41 -1.87 -3.64
C THR A 191 13.22 -2.79 -2.75
N VAL A 192 14.08 -3.63 -3.33
CA VAL A 192 15.02 -4.47 -2.56
C VAL A 192 15.95 -3.63 -1.68
N LYS A 193 16.24 -2.38 -2.06
CA LYS A 193 17.03 -1.45 -1.22
C LYS A 193 16.32 -1.09 0.10
N LEU A 194 15.02 -1.35 0.26
CA LEU A 194 14.30 -1.13 1.53
C LEU A 194 14.50 -2.24 2.55
N LEU A 195 14.99 -3.42 2.16
CA LEU A 195 15.19 -4.54 3.09
C LEU A 195 15.87 -4.16 4.40
N PRO A 196 17.00 -3.40 4.41
CA PRO A 196 17.68 -3.05 5.66
C PRO A 196 16.86 -2.12 6.56
N LYS A 197 15.87 -1.42 5.99
CA LYS A 197 14.99 -0.52 6.73
C LYS A 197 13.71 -1.22 7.22
N LEU A 198 13.33 -2.37 6.68
CA LEU A 198 12.13 -3.10 7.14
C LEU A 198 12.43 -3.81 8.46
N ARG A 199 11.73 -3.44 9.53
CA ARG A 199 11.74 -4.16 10.81
C ARG A 199 10.62 -5.17 10.83
N ILE A 200 10.97 -6.43 10.56
CA ILE A 200 10.11 -7.61 10.62
C ILE A 200 10.44 -8.36 11.92
N HIS A 201 9.44 -8.97 12.57
CA HIS A 201 9.61 -9.55 13.90
C HIS A 201 10.45 -10.84 13.87
N GLU A 202 11.26 -11.10 14.91
CA GLU A 202 12.26 -12.20 14.90
C GLU A 202 11.65 -13.61 14.85
N ASP A 203 10.45 -13.79 15.41
CA ASP A 203 9.69 -15.05 15.38
C ASP A 203 8.98 -15.33 14.04
N ASP A 204 9.16 -14.46 13.05
CA ASP A 204 8.47 -14.56 11.78
C ASP A 204 9.11 -15.61 10.88
N ARG A 205 8.41 -16.75 10.72
CA ARG A 205 8.64 -17.67 9.61
C ARG A 205 8.18 -17.01 8.31
N MET A 206 9.02 -16.15 7.74
CA MET A 206 8.81 -15.64 6.39
C MET A 206 8.86 -16.79 5.38
N GLU A 207 7.73 -17.07 4.74
CA GLU A 207 7.61 -18.15 3.77
C GLU A 207 8.26 -17.79 2.44
N LYS A 208 8.15 -16.51 2.02
CA LYS A 208 8.63 -15.99 0.73
C LYS A 208 9.09 -14.55 0.90
N VAL A 209 10.32 -14.23 0.49
CA VAL A 209 10.95 -12.92 0.77
C VAL A 209 11.11 -12.04 -0.48
N LEU A 210 11.31 -12.64 -1.67
CA LEU A 210 11.67 -11.88 -2.87
C LEU A 210 11.02 -12.44 -4.14
N LYS A 211 10.54 -11.52 -5.00
CA LYS A 211 10.15 -11.77 -6.39
C LYS A 211 10.80 -10.68 -7.24
N VAL A 212 12.01 -10.97 -7.71
CA VAL A 212 12.84 -10.00 -8.43
C VAL A 212 12.60 -10.12 -9.93
N ARG A 213 12.45 -9.00 -10.63
CA ARG A 213 12.28 -8.89 -12.09
C ARG A 213 13.58 -9.11 -12.86
N ASP A 214 14.71 -8.68 -12.30
CA ASP A 214 16.01 -8.67 -12.96
C ASP A 214 17.14 -8.87 -11.91
N PRO A 215 17.76 -10.06 -11.84
CA PRO A 215 18.85 -10.35 -10.92
C PRO A 215 20.11 -9.56 -11.24
N GLU A 216 20.30 -9.15 -12.48
CA GLU A 216 21.49 -8.42 -12.94
C GLU A 216 21.42 -6.97 -12.45
N LYS A 217 20.25 -6.33 -12.54
CA LYS A 217 19.97 -5.07 -11.85
C LYS A 217 20.19 -5.19 -10.34
N ILE A 218 19.78 -6.31 -9.73
CA ILE A 218 20.03 -6.53 -8.30
C ILE A 218 21.50 -6.77 -7.97
N ALA A 219 22.25 -7.49 -8.80
CA ALA A 219 23.68 -7.69 -8.62
C ALA A 219 24.44 -6.36 -8.70
N GLY A 220 23.97 -5.43 -9.55
CA GLY A 220 24.42 -4.04 -9.56
C GLY A 220 24.04 -3.26 -8.30
N ILE A 221 22.80 -3.41 -7.80
CA ILE A 221 22.28 -2.72 -6.61
C ILE A 221 22.90 -3.22 -5.29
N LEU A 222 23.14 -4.53 -5.15
CA LEU A 222 23.67 -5.15 -3.93
C LEU A 222 25.21 -5.14 -3.87
N GLY A 223 25.88 -4.73 -4.97
CA GLY A 223 27.33 -4.78 -5.11
C GLY A 223 27.84 -6.20 -5.31
N LYS A 224 28.86 -6.38 -6.16
CA LYS A 224 29.50 -7.69 -6.40
C LYS A 224 30.12 -8.24 -5.11
N ARG A 225 29.38 -9.07 -4.37
CA ARG A 225 29.99 -10.12 -3.53
C ARG A 225 29.73 -11.45 -4.18
N LYS A 226 30.81 -12.05 -4.72
CA LYS A 226 30.87 -13.46 -5.12
C LYS A 226 30.24 -14.31 -4.00
N THR A 227 29.06 -14.89 -4.23
CA THR A 227 28.62 -16.05 -3.45
C THR A 227 28.03 -17.11 -4.38
N ARG A 228 28.39 -18.34 -4.05
CA ARG A 228 28.33 -19.54 -4.88
C ARG A 228 26.88 -19.99 -5.12
N SER A 229 26.59 -20.27 -6.39
CA SER A 229 25.71 -21.32 -6.92
C SER A 229 24.60 -21.83 -5.99
N GLY A 230 23.39 -21.28 -6.16
CA GLY A 230 22.13 -21.90 -5.75
C GLY A 230 21.27 -22.15 -6.99
N ARG A 231 20.60 -23.30 -7.05
CA ARG A 231 19.76 -23.71 -8.21
C ARG A 231 18.55 -22.78 -8.36
N ILE A 232 18.38 -22.24 -9.55
CA ILE A 232 17.30 -21.35 -9.99
C ILE A 232 16.22 -22.18 -10.68
N SER A 233 14.94 -22.00 -10.33
CA SER A 233 13.81 -22.61 -11.06
C SER A 233 12.88 -21.52 -11.61
N LYS A 234 12.56 -21.62 -12.90
CA LYS A 234 11.80 -20.64 -13.70
C LYS A 234 10.28 -20.82 -13.55
N GLY A 235 9.50 -19.74 -13.62
CA GLY A 235 8.03 -19.79 -13.70
C GLY A 235 7.40 -18.50 -14.20
N THR A 236 6.29 -18.60 -14.94
CA THR A 236 5.61 -17.52 -15.68
C THR A 236 4.24 -17.19 -15.06
N PHE A 237 3.87 -15.90 -14.96
CA PHE A 237 2.53 -15.47 -14.50
C PHE A 237 2.06 -14.19 -15.19
N LEU A 238 0.75 -14.10 -15.48
CA LEU A 238 0.07 -12.98 -16.15
C LEU A 238 -0.62 -12.03 -15.15
N TYR A 239 -0.61 -10.72 -15.44
CA TYR A 239 -1.59 -9.75 -14.96
C TYR A 239 -1.73 -8.61 -15.98
N TYR A 240 -2.94 -8.06 -16.10
CA TYR A 240 -3.37 -7.07 -17.11
C TYR A 240 -2.29 -6.07 -17.57
N GLY A 241 -2.03 -6.05 -18.88
CA GLY A 241 -1.49 -4.89 -19.61
C GLY A 241 -0.03 -4.95 -20.08
N ARG A 242 0.88 -5.72 -19.45
CA ARG A 242 2.25 -5.92 -19.96
C ARG A 242 2.75 -7.33 -19.64
N ILE A 243 3.29 -8.00 -20.66
CA ILE A 243 3.95 -9.30 -20.56
C ILE A 243 5.23 -9.11 -19.74
N PHE A 244 5.36 -9.78 -18.58
CA PHE A 244 6.59 -9.74 -17.80
C PHE A 244 7.20 -11.14 -17.71
N HIS A 245 8.27 -11.34 -18.47
CA HIS A 245 9.13 -12.50 -18.38
C HIS A 245 10.04 -12.34 -17.15
N GLU A 246 10.13 -13.39 -16.34
CA GLU A 246 11.13 -13.63 -15.29
C GLU A 246 10.83 -13.15 -13.85
N VAL A 247 10.85 -14.11 -12.92
CA VAL A 247 10.69 -13.94 -11.47
C VAL A 247 11.72 -14.83 -10.77
N PHE A 248 12.52 -14.27 -9.87
CA PHE A 248 13.50 -15.00 -9.07
C PHE A 248 13.06 -15.14 -7.61
N GLU A 249 13.20 -16.36 -7.05
CA GLU A 249 12.81 -16.71 -5.67
C GLU A 249 14.05 -16.86 -4.78
N PHE A 250 14.03 -16.24 -3.59
CA PHE A 250 15.08 -16.39 -2.58
C PHE A 250 14.48 -16.88 -1.25
N LYS A 251 15.02 -17.97 -0.71
CA LYS A 251 14.77 -18.42 0.67
C LYS A 251 15.91 -17.95 1.57
N PHE A 252 15.63 -17.01 2.47
CA PHE A 252 16.60 -16.65 3.52
C PHE A 252 16.39 -17.56 4.74
N ARG A 253 17.46 -18.24 5.18
CA ARG A 253 17.54 -18.73 6.56
C ARG A 253 18.23 -17.65 7.37
N SER A 254 17.53 -17.13 8.39
CA SER A 254 18.14 -16.24 9.39
C SER A 254 19.34 -16.96 10.04
N ARG A 255 20.53 -16.37 9.90
CA ARG A 255 21.69 -16.62 10.77
C ARG A 255 22.27 -15.27 11.13
N VAL A 256 21.78 -14.67 12.21
CA VAL A 256 22.55 -13.63 12.89
C VAL A 256 23.52 -14.35 13.82
N SER A 257 24.80 -14.30 13.45
CA SER A 257 25.90 -14.82 14.26
C SER A 257 26.01 -13.98 15.53
N ARG A 258 25.94 -14.61 16.71
CA ARG A 258 26.29 -13.95 17.97
C ARG A 258 27.76 -13.55 17.91
N ARG A 259 28.05 -12.25 17.78
CA ARG A 259 29.29 -11.71 18.34
C ARG A 259 29.06 -11.55 19.83
N ILE A 260 29.46 -12.56 20.58
CA ILE A 260 29.82 -12.37 21.98
C ILE A 260 31.08 -11.47 21.91
N MET A 261 30.91 -10.17 22.18
CA MET A 261 32.06 -9.32 22.52
C MET A 261 32.48 -9.74 23.92
N GLY A 262 33.67 -10.32 24.01
CA GLY A 262 34.32 -10.62 25.29
C GLY A 262 34.63 -9.34 26.06
N GLY A 263 34.47 -9.41 27.37
CA GLY A 263 35.29 -8.63 28.29
C GLY A 263 36.56 -9.44 28.57
N GLY A 264 37.72 -8.90 28.19
CA GLY A 264 38.95 -9.11 28.98
C GLY A 264 38.82 -8.32 30.29
N ILE A 265 39.60 -8.56 31.33
CA ILE A 265 40.92 -9.17 31.51
C ILE A 265 40.84 -10.01 32.78
#